data_AF-A0A8T5RXA6-F1
#
_entry.id   AF-A0A8T5RXA6-F1
#
_cell.length_a   1.000
_cell.length_b   1.000
_cell.length_c   1.000
_cell.angle_alpha   90.00
_cell.angle_beta   90.00
_cell.angle_gamma   90.00
#
_symmetry.space_group_name_H-M   'P 1'
#
loop_
_entity.id
_entity.type
_entity.pdbx_description
1 polymer ?
#
loop_
_entity_poly.entity_id
_entity_poly.type
_entity_poly.pdbx_seq_one_letter_code
_entity_poly.pdbx_strand_id
1 'polypeptide(L)'
;MSEDDKYKEIIRREMAKLNKPVRLKVFTSQRTEADGGKIRACMDCGQFMSLLRIYEENSNGMLTIEELSIDNNPEFAKRYDIQRVPTILFISDDGREMIRYLAAPKGGEIQPFVQALFTFAGAPNYYEATIKQNLDRIEPSTIKVMITETCPYCPSVVSTVSQFALASEGKIRTVIIDIMANPDIGRFYDASGVPYTIINDKKTLVGMVGANEILRALIGGNIKVQY
;
A
#
# COMPACT_ATOMS: atom_id res chain seq x y z
N MET A 1 0.54 15.31 -25.21
CA MET A 1 0.08 15.03 -23.83
C MET A 1 1.32 14.75 -23.00
N SER A 2 1.52 15.51 -21.93
CA SER A 2 2.62 15.27 -20.99
C SER A 2 2.43 13.90 -20.29
N GLU A 3 3.49 13.36 -19.69
CA GLU A 3 3.34 12.17 -18.83
C GLU A 3 2.35 12.43 -17.69
N ASP A 4 2.29 13.68 -17.21
CA ASP A 4 1.35 14.13 -16.20
C ASP A 4 -0.12 14.04 -16.64
N ASP A 5 -0.39 14.38 -17.90
CA ASP A 5 -1.75 14.31 -18.45
C ASP A 5 -2.21 12.85 -18.64
N LYS A 6 -1.27 11.96 -18.99
CA LYS A 6 -1.59 10.54 -19.21
C LYS A 6 -2.02 9.85 -17.94
N TYR A 7 -1.32 10.07 -16.82
CA TYR A 7 -1.67 9.37 -15.58
C TYR A 7 -3.02 9.86 -15.01
N LYS A 8 -3.31 11.16 -15.13
CA LYS A 8 -4.60 11.73 -14.68
C LYS A 8 -5.78 11.12 -15.43
N GLU A 9 -5.62 10.90 -16.73
CA GLU A 9 -6.66 10.25 -17.55
C GLU A 9 -6.89 8.79 -17.14
N ILE A 10 -5.82 8.06 -16.83
CA ILE A 10 -5.93 6.68 -16.31
C ILE A 10 -6.71 6.69 -14.99
N ILE A 11 -6.32 7.55 -14.03
CA ILE A 11 -7.01 7.66 -12.74
C ILE A 11 -8.49 7.98 -12.95
N ARG A 12 -8.80 8.98 -13.79
CA ARG A 12 -10.18 9.38 -14.11
C ARG A 12 -11.01 8.20 -14.61
N ARG A 13 -10.51 7.50 -15.64
CA ARG A 13 -11.20 6.39 -16.28
C ARG A 13 -11.41 5.21 -15.34
N GLU A 14 -10.41 4.87 -14.55
CA GLU A 14 -10.48 3.72 -13.65
C GLU A 14 -11.33 4.02 -12.41
N MET A 15 -11.14 5.17 -11.76
CA MET A 15 -11.87 5.54 -10.55
C MET A 15 -13.36 5.76 -10.78
N ALA A 16 -13.78 6.15 -12.00
CA ALA A 16 -15.19 6.24 -12.36
C ALA A 16 -15.94 4.91 -12.23
N LYS A 17 -15.23 3.77 -12.21
CA LYS A 17 -15.81 2.43 -12.06
C LYS A 17 -16.01 2.02 -10.59
N LEU A 18 -15.48 2.80 -9.64
CA LEU A 18 -15.66 2.52 -8.22
C LEU A 18 -17.12 2.79 -7.85
N ASN A 19 -17.81 1.77 -7.33
CA ASN A 19 -19.25 1.81 -7.08
C ASN A 19 -19.64 1.48 -5.63
N LYS A 20 -18.64 1.29 -4.75
CA LYS A 20 -18.82 1.02 -3.33
C LYS A 20 -17.94 1.98 -2.53
N PRO A 21 -18.42 2.46 -1.36
CA PRO A 21 -17.69 3.42 -0.55
C PRO A 21 -16.42 2.79 0.03
N VAL A 22 -15.35 3.56 0.06
CA VAL A 22 -14.06 3.18 0.63
C VAL A 22 -13.41 4.39 1.28
N ARG A 23 -12.85 4.19 2.48
CA ARG A 23 -12.16 5.23 3.22
C ARG A 23 -10.69 4.86 3.38
N LEU A 24 -9.81 5.78 3.01
CA LEU A 24 -8.38 5.69 3.29
C LEU A 24 -7.99 6.70 4.35
N LYS A 25 -7.05 6.31 5.21
CA LYS A 25 -6.41 7.23 6.15
C LYS A 25 -5.04 7.60 5.62
N VAL A 26 -4.76 8.90 5.54
CA VAL A 26 -3.48 9.41 5.05
C VAL A 26 -2.85 10.27 6.12
N PHE A 27 -1.67 9.88 6.55
CA PHE A 27 -0.92 10.62 7.56
C PHE A 27 0.00 11.62 6.88
N THR A 28 -0.12 12.89 7.28
CA THR A 28 0.78 13.98 6.92
C THR A 28 1.35 14.60 8.21
N SER A 29 2.20 15.61 8.07
CA SER A 29 2.61 16.47 9.18
C SER A 29 2.09 17.88 8.92
N GLN A 30 1.64 18.54 9.97
CA GLN A 30 1.17 19.93 9.90
C GLN A 30 1.81 20.74 11.01
N ARG A 31 2.23 21.96 10.66
CA ARG A 31 2.66 22.97 11.62
C ARG A 31 1.65 24.10 11.63
N THR A 32 1.31 24.56 12.83
CA THR A 32 0.57 25.80 13.02
C THR A 32 1.54 26.97 12.99
N GLU A 33 1.31 27.92 12.10
CA GLU A 33 2.07 29.17 12.02
C GLU A 33 1.62 30.17 13.10
N ALA A 34 2.40 31.23 13.29
CA ALA A 34 2.17 32.22 14.32
C ALA A 34 0.83 32.99 14.17
N ASP A 35 0.27 33.01 12.96
CA ASP A 35 -1.03 33.60 12.63
C ASP A 35 -2.22 32.62 12.77
N GLY A 36 -1.95 31.38 13.21
CA GLY A 36 -2.95 30.32 13.31
C GLY A 36 -3.20 29.54 12.01
N GLY A 37 -2.51 29.88 10.92
CA GLY A 37 -2.52 29.12 9.67
C GLY A 37 -1.94 27.72 9.87
N LYS A 38 -2.49 26.73 9.16
CA LYS A 38 -1.94 25.36 9.17
C LYS A 38 -1.25 25.08 7.85
N ILE A 39 0.04 24.83 7.90
CA ILE A 39 0.83 24.43 6.73
C ILE A 39 1.28 22.98 6.86
N ARG A 40 1.41 22.27 5.74
CA ARG A 40 2.00 20.93 5.74
C ARG A 40 3.51 21.05 5.99
N ALA A 41 3.99 20.40 7.05
CA ALA A 41 5.39 20.44 7.48
C ALA A 41 6.19 19.21 6.98
N CYS A 42 5.87 18.76 5.76
CA CYS A 42 6.59 17.68 5.07
C CYS A 42 6.69 18.00 3.59
N MET A 43 7.90 17.82 3.03
CA MET A 43 8.27 18.25 1.68
C MET A 43 7.34 17.65 0.62
N ASP A 44 7.06 16.35 0.72
CA ASP A 44 6.32 15.63 -0.33
C ASP A 44 4.81 15.55 -0.07
N CYS A 45 4.34 15.87 1.13
CA CYS A 45 2.92 15.73 1.49
C CYS A 45 1.99 16.59 0.63
N GLY A 46 2.47 17.75 0.15
CA GLY A 46 1.72 18.59 -0.77
C GLY A 46 1.35 17.85 -2.05
N GLN A 47 2.37 17.40 -2.79
CA GLN A 47 2.20 16.69 -4.06
C GLN A 47 1.49 15.36 -3.88
N PHE A 48 1.83 14.63 -2.81
CA PHE A 48 1.21 13.34 -2.48
C PHE A 48 -0.30 13.48 -2.25
N MET A 49 -0.72 14.48 -1.48
CA MET A 49 -2.14 14.76 -1.27
C MET A 49 -2.82 15.27 -2.53
N SER A 50 -2.18 16.12 -3.34
CA SER A 50 -2.73 16.55 -4.63
C SER A 50 -3.00 15.37 -5.56
N LEU A 51 -2.08 14.40 -5.64
CA LEU A 51 -2.28 13.15 -6.37
C LEU A 51 -3.51 12.39 -5.86
N LEU A 52 -3.60 12.22 -4.55
CA LEU A 52 -4.70 11.50 -3.91
C LEU A 52 -6.05 12.19 -4.08
N ARG A 53 -6.11 13.53 -4.09
CA ARG A 53 -7.34 14.26 -4.41
C ARG A 53 -7.83 13.99 -5.83
N ILE A 54 -6.94 13.77 -6.80
CA ILE A 54 -7.36 13.36 -8.16
C ILE A 54 -8.10 12.02 -8.11
N TYR A 55 -7.65 11.05 -7.30
CA TYR A 55 -8.39 9.80 -7.12
C TYR A 55 -9.77 10.03 -6.49
N GLU A 56 -9.84 10.85 -5.45
CA GLU A 56 -11.07 11.16 -4.73
C GLU A 56 -12.10 11.88 -5.63
N GLU A 57 -11.70 12.94 -6.33
CA GLU A 57 -12.55 13.74 -7.21
C GLU A 57 -13.14 12.91 -8.36
N ASN A 58 -12.40 11.92 -8.86
CA ASN A 58 -12.84 11.07 -9.96
C ASN A 58 -13.48 9.75 -9.50
N SER A 59 -13.84 9.63 -8.21
CA SER A 59 -14.44 8.42 -7.62
C SER A 59 -15.97 8.45 -7.53
N ASN A 60 -16.64 9.47 -8.07
CA ASN A 60 -18.08 9.71 -7.89
C ASN A 60 -18.51 9.76 -6.41
N GLY A 61 -17.63 10.27 -5.54
CA GLY A 61 -17.87 10.34 -4.09
C GLY A 61 -17.74 9.00 -3.35
N MET A 62 -17.24 7.95 -4.00
CA MET A 62 -17.07 6.63 -3.38
C MET A 62 -15.75 6.50 -2.61
N LEU A 63 -14.70 7.22 -3.00
CA LEU A 63 -13.46 7.28 -2.22
C LEU A 63 -13.54 8.48 -1.27
N THR A 64 -13.17 8.27 -0.01
CA THR A 64 -12.95 9.34 0.96
C THR A 64 -11.53 9.26 1.51
N ILE A 65 -10.80 10.37 1.44
CA ILE A 65 -9.43 10.47 1.94
C ILE A 65 -9.41 11.33 3.20
N GLU A 66 -9.25 10.65 4.34
CA GLU A 66 -9.14 11.24 5.66
C GLU A 66 -7.67 11.59 5.93
N GLU A 67 -7.31 12.87 5.77
CA GLU A 67 -5.98 13.38 6.10
C GLU A 67 -5.87 13.60 7.61
N LEU A 68 -4.88 12.96 8.24
CA LEU A 68 -4.57 13.07 9.67
C LEU A 68 -3.16 13.60 9.83
N SER A 69 -2.98 14.60 10.69
CA SER A 69 -1.65 15.11 11.03
C SER A 69 -1.08 14.32 12.20
N ILE A 70 0.14 13.80 12.08
CA ILE A 70 0.82 13.12 13.18
C ILE A 70 1.05 14.05 14.39
N ASP A 71 1.17 15.36 14.15
CA ASP A 71 1.37 16.37 15.19
C ASP A 71 0.08 16.65 15.96
N ASN A 72 -1.07 16.62 15.27
CA ASN A 72 -2.37 16.88 15.87
C ASN A 72 -3.07 15.60 16.36
N ASN A 73 -2.64 14.43 15.89
CA ASN A 73 -3.23 13.13 16.20
C ASN A 73 -2.18 12.11 16.71
N PRO A 74 -1.42 12.44 17.77
CA PRO A 74 -0.30 11.62 18.24
C PRO A 74 -0.72 10.23 18.71
N GLU A 75 -1.89 10.08 19.34
CA GLU A 75 -2.43 8.78 19.76
C GLU A 75 -2.68 7.85 18.58
N PHE A 76 -3.18 8.40 17.48
CA PHE A 76 -3.47 7.63 16.28
C PHE A 76 -2.17 7.26 15.55
N ALA A 77 -1.23 8.21 15.46
CA ALA A 77 0.10 7.96 14.93
C ALA A 77 0.82 6.86 15.73
N LYS A 78 0.71 6.87 17.06
CA LYS A 78 1.28 5.84 17.94
C LYS A 78 0.59 4.49 17.77
N ARG A 79 -0.75 4.44 17.71
CA ARG A 79 -1.52 3.18 17.54
C ARG A 79 -1.11 2.40 16.31
N TYR A 80 -0.85 3.09 15.20
CA TYR A 80 -0.44 2.46 13.94
C TYR A 80 1.07 2.58 13.68
N ASP A 81 1.89 2.96 14.65
CA ASP A 81 3.34 3.10 14.48
C ASP A 81 3.70 3.91 13.21
N ILE A 82 3.13 5.10 13.08
CA ILE A 82 3.40 6.02 11.97
C ILE A 82 4.73 6.71 12.25
N GLN A 83 5.79 6.16 11.67
CA GLN A 83 7.15 6.71 11.78
C GLN A 83 7.49 7.68 10.64
N ARG A 84 6.66 7.74 9.59
CA ARG A 84 6.94 8.47 8.35
C ARG A 84 5.69 9.07 7.76
N VAL A 85 5.86 10.19 7.08
CA VAL A 85 4.81 10.88 6.33
C VAL A 85 5.36 11.30 4.96
N PRO A 86 4.56 11.28 3.89
CA PRO A 86 3.17 10.81 3.87
C PRO A 86 3.04 9.27 3.95
N THR A 87 1.98 8.79 4.60
CA THR A 87 1.66 7.35 4.71
C THR A 87 0.18 7.12 4.40
N ILE A 88 -0.15 6.18 3.51
CA ILE A 88 -1.53 5.74 3.25
C ILE A 88 -1.77 4.42 3.98
N LEU A 89 -2.86 4.33 4.74
CA LEU A 89 -3.33 3.08 5.35
C LEU A 89 -4.69 2.63 4.82
N PHE A 90 -4.77 1.33 4.56
CA PHE A 90 -6.01 0.58 4.38
C PHE A 90 -6.30 -0.12 5.71
N ILE A 91 -7.34 0.34 6.41
CA ILE A 91 -7.71 -0.13 7.75
C ILE A 91 -9.13 -0.66 7.69
N SER A 92 -9.35 -1.91 8.08
CA SER A 92 -10.69 -2.51 8.18
C SER A 92 -11.53 -1.84 9.25
N ASP A 93 -12.84 -2.11 9.25
CA ASP A 93 -13.79 -1.51 10.19
C ASP A 93 -13.47 -1.84 11.67
N ASP A 94 -12.84 -3.00 11.93
CA ASP A 94 -12.36 -3.40 13.26
C ASP A 94 -11.04 -2.72 13.68
N GLY A 95 -10.46 -1.88 12.81
CA GLY A 95 -9.24 -1.14 13.08
C GLY A 95 -7.94 -1.90 12.81
N ARG A 96 -7.98 -2.99 12.03
CA ARG A 96 -6.79 -3.73 11.61
C ARG A 96 -6.19 -3.13 10.35
N GLU A 97 -4.89 -2.90 10.38
CA GLU A 97 -4.15 -2.42 9.21
C GLU A 97 -3.83 -3.57 8.25
N MET A 98 -4.29 -3.46 7.01
CA MET A 98 -4.05 -4.48 5.97
C MET A 98 -2.94 -4.07 5.01
N ILE A 99 -2.96 -2.82 4.55
CA ILE A 99 -1.98 -2.31 3.59
C ILE A 99 -1.47 -0.94 4.03
N ARG A 100 -0.15 -0.75 3.90
CA ARG A 100 0.54 0.52 4.05
C ARG A 100 1.27 0.90 2.77
N TYR A 101 1.10 2.14 2.33
CA TYR A 101 1.96 2.74 1.32
C TYR A 101 2.85 3.80 1.94
N LEU A 102 4.16 3.60 1.77
CA LEU A 102 5.23 4.60 1.87
C LEU A 102 5.71 4.95 0.44
N ALA A 103 4.77 5.00 -0.50
CA ALA A 103 4.99 5.18 -1.92
C ALA A 103 3.80 5.94 -2.51
N ALA A 104 4.04 6.79 -3.50
CA ALA A 104 2.97 7.48 -4.21
C ALA A 104 2.33 6.54 -5.25
N PRO A 105 1.01 6.35 -5.27
CA PRO A 105 0.35 5.53 -6.28
C PRO A 105 0.26 6.29 -7.62
N LYS A 106 1.38 6.41 -8.33
CA LYS A 106 1.49 7.06 -9.64
C LYS A 106 2.23 6.16 -10.64
N GLY A 107 2.19 6.53 -11.93
CA GLY A 107 2.83 5.74 -12.98
C GLY A 107 2.32 4.29 -13.02
N GLY A 108 3.23 3.32 -12.97
CA GLY A 108 2.90 1.90 -12.96
C GLY A 108 2.07 1.44 -11.75
N GLU A 109 2.16 2.17 -10.63
CA GLU A 109 1.50 1.81 -9.36
C GLU A 109 0.02 2.22 -9.29
N ILE A 110 -0.50 2.92 -10.30
CA ILE A 110 -1.92 3.31 -10.37
C ILE A 110 -2.81 2.07 -10.40
N GLN A 111 -2.49 1.10 -11.27
CA GLN A 111 -3.32 -0.09 -11.46
C GLN A 111 -3.40 -0.97 -10.19
N PRO A 112 -2.27 -1.32 -9.54
CA PRO A 112 -2.30 -2.04 -8.25
C PRO A 112 -3.08 -1.30 -7.16
N PHE A 113 -2.91 0.02 -7.07
CA PHE A 113 -3.60 0.83 -6.06
C PHE A 113 -5.12 0.86 -6.28
N VAL A 114 -5.57 1.09 -7.52
CA VAL A 114 -6.99 1.03 -7.87
C VAL A 114 -7.57 -0.36 -7.62
N GLN A 115 -6.86 -1.42 -7.99
CA GLN A 115 -7.31 -2.79 -7.72
C GLN A 115 -7.46 -3.03 -6.21
N ALA A 116 -6.50 -2.59 -5.40
CA ALA A 116 -6.58 -2.69 -3.95
C ALA A 116 -7.77 -1.91 -3.39
N LEU A 117 -8.05 -0.70 -3.89
CA LEU A 117 -9.24 0.08 -3.52
C LEU A 117 -10.53 -0.68 -3.81
N PHE A 118 -10.65 -1.26 -5.00
CA PHE A 118 -11.86 -1.97 -5.43
C PHE A 118 -12.09 -3.22 -4.59
N THR A 119 -11.05 -4.01 -4.39
CA THR A 119 -11.10 -5.19 -3.54
C THR A 119 -11.41 -4.82 -2.09
N PHE A 120 -10.80 -3.75 -1.57
CA PHE A 120 -11.06 -3.28 -0.22
C PHE A 120 -12.50 -2.77 -0.04
N ALA A 121 -13.09 -2.20 -1.10
CA ALA A 121 -14.52 -1.87 -1.15
C ALA A 121 -15.43 -3.11 -1.32
N GLY A 122 -14.87 -4.31 -1.47
CA GLY A 122 -15.60 -5.57 -1.60
C GLY A 122 -15.86 -6.02 -3.03
N ALA A 123 -15.01 -5.66 -4.00
CA ALA A 123 -14.94 -6.33 -5.29
C ALA A 123 -14.28 -7.72 -5.17
N PRO A 124 -14.56 -8.67 -6.09
CA PRO A 124 -13.97 -10.00 -6.03
C PRO A 124 -12.44 -9.99 -5.99
N ASN A 125 -11.87 -10.84 -5.14
CA ASN A 125 -10.43 -11.03 -5.03
C ASN A 125 -10.05 -12.40 -5.58
N TYR A 126 -9.19 -12.41 -6.60
CA TYR A 126 -8.76 -13.63 -7.29
C TYR A 126 -8.10 -14.65 -6.35
N TYR A 127 -7.39 -14.19 -5.32
CA TYR A 127 -6.66 -15.06 -4.40
C TYR A 127 -7.45 -15.45 -3.14
N GLU A 128 -8.69 -14.98 -2.98
CA GLU A 128 -9.45 -15.13 -1.74
C GLU A 128 -9.59 -16.57 -1.29
N ALA A 129 -10.04 -17.46 -2.18
CA ALA A 129 -10.20 -18.88 -1.87
C ALA A 129 -8.88 -19.53 -1.46
N THR A 130 -7.81 -19.29 -2.22
CA THR A 130 -6.48 -19.87 -1.97
C THR A 130 -5.89 -19.39 -0.65
N ILE A 131 -5.99 -18.10 -0.34
CA ILE A 131 -5.49 -17.54 0.92
C ILE A 131 -6.29 -18.08 2.09
N LYS A 132 -7.63 -18.01 2.03
CA LYS A 132 -8.52 -18.51 3.10
C LYS A 132 -8.29 -20.00 3.40
N GLN A 133 -8.09 -20.83 2.38
CA GLN A 133 -7.77 -22.26 2.55
C GLN A 133 -6.42 -22.54 3.24
N ASN A 134 -5.49 -21.60 3.23
CA ASN A 134 -4.16 -21.77 3.81
C ASN A 134 -3.95 -20.92 5.08
N LEU A 135 -4.96 -20.19 5.57
CA LEU A 135 -4.81 -19.28 6.71
C LEU A 135 -4.27 -19.97 7.97
N ASP A 136 -4.69 -21.20 8.24
CA ASP A 136 -4.22 -21.97 9.42
C ASP A 136 -2.73 -22.31 9.35
N ARG A 137 -2.16 -22.29 8.14
CA ARG A 137 -0.74 -22.60 7.88
C ARG A 137 0.11 -21.34 7.75
N ILE A 138 -0.52 -20.17 7.68
CA ILE A 138 0.14 -18.88 7.55
C ILE A 138 0.16 -18.22 8.92
N GLU A 139 1.35 -18.04 9.47
CA GLU A 139 1.54 -17.23 10.67
C GLU A 139 1.25 -15.75 10.38
N PRO A 140 0.81 -14.95 11.38
CA PRO A 140 0.72 -13.50 11.23
C PRO A 140 2.01 -12.93 10.62
N SER A 141 1.88 -12.26 9.47
CA SER A 141 3.03 -11.94 8.64
C SER A 141 2.96 -10.52 8.10
N THR A 142 4.11 -9.87 7.98
CA THR A 142 4.29 -8.61 7.26
C THR A 142 5.14 -8.85 6.01
N ILE A 143 4.60 -8.51 4.85
CA ILE A 143 5.29 -8.47 3.57
C ILE A 143 5.70 -7.02 3.29
N LYS A 144 6.99 -6.76 3.13
CA LYS A 144 7.52 -5.47 2.67
C LYS A 144 7.93 -5.63 1.22
N VAL A 145 7.44 -4.77 0.33
CA VAL A 145 7.82 -4.74 -1.08
C VAL A 145 8.44 -3.39 -1.38
N MET A 146 9.71 -3.41 -1.74
CA MET A 146 10.44 -2.24 -2.19
C MET A 146 10.31 -2.12 -3.70
N ILE A 147 10.01 -0.90 -4.12
CA ILE A 147 9.73 -0.55 -5.50
C ILE A 147 10.45 0.75 -5.86
N THR A 148 10.45 1.08 -7.14
CA THR A 148 10.71 2.42 -7.66
C THR A 148 9.64 2.77 -8.68
N GLU A 149 9.38 4.04 -8.90
CA GLU A 149 8.33 4.51 -9.82
C GLU A 149 8.51 4.02 -11.27
N THR A 150 9.76 3.84 -11.69
CA THR A 150 10.13 3.45 -13.06
C THR A 150 10.21 1.94 -13.26
N CYS A 151 10.01 1.15 -12.21
CA CYS A 151 10.12 -0.31 -12.25
C CYS A 151 8.91 -0.94 -12.97
N PRO A 152 9.09 -1.58 -14.13
CA PRO A 152 7.97 -2.14 -14.90
C PRO A 152 7.38 -3.41 -14.27
N TYR A 153 8.13 -4.09 -13.40
CA TYR A 153 7.75 -5.37 -12.79
C TYR A 153 7.13 -5.23 -11.40
N CYS A 154 7.38 -4.11 -10.73
CA CYS A 154 6.91 -3.82 -9.38
C CYS A 154 5.38 -3.87 -9.26
N PRO A 155 4.59 -3.32 -10.22
CA PRO A 155 3.14 -3.34 -10.13
C PRO A 155 2.53 -4.74 -9.97
N SER A 156 3.11 -5.76 -10.63
CA SER A 156 2.62 -7.14 -10.55
C SER A 156 2.78 -7.74 -9.15
N VAL A 157 3.92 -7.48 -8.51
CA VAL A 157 4.20 -7.93 -7.15
C VAL A 157 3.31 -7.19 -6.16
N VAL A 158 3.22 -5.85 -6.28
CA VAL A 158 2.38 -4.99 -5.42
C VAL A 158 0.91 -5.40 -5.48
N SER A 159 0.38 -5.67 -6.68
CA SER A 159 -0.97 -6.19 -6.88
C SER A 159 -1.17 -7.49 -6.09
N THR A 160 -0.26 -8.46 -6.26
CA THR A 160 -0.37 -9.77 -5.61
C THR A 160 -0.35 -9.65 -4.08
N VAL A 161 0.61 -8.95 -3.51
CA VAL A 161 0.74 -8.84 -2.04
C VAL A 161 -0.39 -8.00 -1.42
N SER A 162 -0.93 -7.03 -2.15
CA SER A 162 -2.10 -6.25 -1.71
C SER A 162 -3.35 -7.14 -1.64
N GLN A 163 -3.57 -7.95 -2.68
CA GLN A 163 -4.68 -8.90 -2.71
C GLN A 163 -4.55 -9.98 -1.63
N PHE A 164 -3.33 -10.45 -1.33
CA PHE A 164 -3.10 -11.39 -0.23
C PHE A 164 -3.47 -10.77 1.12
N ALA A 165 -3.06 -9.53 1.36
CA ALA A 165 -3.37 -8.83 2.60
C ALA A 165 -4.89 -8.67 2.80
N LEU A 166 -5.60 -8.24 1.76
CA LEU A 166 -7.06 -8.08 1.77
C LEU A 166 -7.78 -9.43 1.94
N ALA A 167 -7.35 -10.47 1.21
CA ALA A 167 -7.94 -11.82 1.32
C ALA A 167 -7.77 -12.45 2.70
N SER A 168 -6.66 -12.13 3.38
CA SER A 168 -6.36 -12.62 4.73
C SER A 168 -6.98 -11.79 5.85
N GLU A 169 -7.74 -10.75 5.50
CA GLU A 169 -8.34 -9.80 6.44
C GLU A 169 -7.27 -9.26 7.41
N GLY A 170 -6.08 -8.94 6.90
CA GLY A 170 -4.96 -8.38 7.67
C GLY A 170 -4.15 -9.35 8.53
N LYS A 171 -4.39 -10.68 8.46
CA LYS A 171 -3.43 -11.66 9.04
C LYS A 171 -2.08 -11.57 8.31
N ILE A 172 -2.13 -11.31 7.01
CA ILE A 172 -1.01 -10.86 6.20
C ILE A 172 -1.15 -9.34 6.05
N ARG A 173 -0.16 -8.60 6.50
CA ARG A 173 -0.05 -7.16 6.31
C ARG A 173 0.95 -6.87 5.20
N THR A 174 0.64 -5.91 4.32
CA THR A 174 1.53 -5.50 3.24
C THR A 174 2.02 -4.07 3.44
N VAL A 175 3.31 -3.83 3.23
CA VAL A 175 3.93 -2.50 3.25
C VAL A 175 4.65 -2.29 1.92
N ILE A 176 4.25 -1.28 1.17
CA ILE A 176 4.81 -0.93 -0.13
C ILE A 176 5.68 0.30 0.06
N ILE A 177 6.96 0.21 -0.31
CA ILE A 177 7.96 1.24 -0.04
C ILE A 177 8.60 1.66 -1.35
N ASP A 178 8.51 2.95 -1.68
CA ASP A 178 9.38 3.53 -2.70
C ASP A 178 10.73 3.84 -2.05
N ILE A 179 11.78 3.14 -2.48
CA ILE A 179 13.12 3.31 -1.93
C ILE A 179 13.82 4.59 -2.42
N MET A 180 13.29 5.26 -3.45
CA MET A 180 13.77 6.60 -3.81
C MET A 180 13.28 7.66 -2.82
N ALA A 181 12.04 7.51 -2.34
CA ALA A 181 11.47 8.36 -1.29
C ALA A 181 11.93 7.94 0.13
N ASN A 182 12.33 6.68 0.31
CA ASN A 182 12.79 6.11 1.58
C ASN A 182 14.16 5.41 1.44
N PRO A 183 15.23 6.14 1.07
CA PRO A 183 16.52 5.55 0.71
C PRO A 183 17.24 4.89 1.89
N ASP A 184 16.91 5.28 3.12
CA ASP A 184 17.42 4.63 4.32
C ASP A 184 16.83 3.22 4.52
N ILE A 185 15.56 2.99 4.16
CA ILE A 185 14.96 1.65 4.17
C ILE A 185 15.64 0.76 3.14
N GLY A 186 15.83 1.25 1.91
CA GLY A 186 16.51 0.51 0.84
C GLY A 186 17.94 0.11 1.26
N ARG A 187 18.68 1.03 1.88
CA ARG A 187 20.03 0.75 2.42
C ARG A 187 20.02 -0.24 3.58
N PHE A 188 19.07 -0.13 4.51
CA PHE A 188 19.00 -1.02 5.68
C PHE A 188 18.84 -2.49 5.28
N TYR A 189 18.06 -2.77 4.24
CA TYR A 189 17.83 -4.12 3.74
C TYR A 189 18.74 -4.54 2.58
N ASP A 190 19.73 -3.69 2.23
CA ASP A 190 20.65 -3.88 1.12
C ASP A 190 19.95 -4.19 -0.22
N ALA A 191 18.86 -3.47 -0.49
CA ALA A 191 18.05 -3.67 -1.68
C ALA A 191 18.75 -3.09 -2.92
N SER A 192 19.63 -3.91 -3.51
CA SER A 192 20.42 -3.58 -4.71
C SER A 192 19.60 -3.47 -6.00
N GLY A 193 18.33 -3.87 -5.97
CA GLY A 193 17.42 -3.80 -7.11
C GLY A 193 15.96 -4.03 -6.69
N VAL A 194 15.02 -3.70 -7.56
CA VAL A 194 13.57 -3.81 -7.31
C VAL A 194 12.86 -4.60 -8.44
N PRO A 195 11.71 -5.26 -8.16
CA PRO A 195 11.04 -5.36 -6.87
C PRO A 195 11.82 -6.25 -5.89
N TYR A 196 11.83 -5.86 -4.61
CA TYR A 196 12.51 -6.59 -3.54
C TYR A 196 11.53 -6.86 -2.41
N THR A 197 11.20 -8.13 -2.20
CA THR A 197 10.16 -8.55 -1.26
C THR A 197 10.79 -9.19 -0.03
N ILE A 198 10.33 -8.78 1.14
CA ILE A 198 10.79 -9.30 2.44
C ILE A 198 9.59 -9.75 3.24
N ILE A 199 9.65 -10.95 3.81
CA ILE A 199 8.61 -11.49 4.68
C ILE A 199 9.18 -11.62 6.09
N ASN A 200 8.51 -10.96 7.06
CA ASN A 200 8.85 -10.98 8.49
C ASN A 200 10.32 -10.67 8.79
N ASP A 201 10.92 -9.75 8.02
CA ASP A 201 12.32 -9.31 8.17
C ASP A 201 13.36 -10.44 8.07
N LYS A 202 13.00 -11.54 7.42
CA LYS A 202 13.85 -12.74 7.31
C LYS A 202 14.02 -13.21 5.88
N LYS A 203 12.91 -13.52 5.21
CA LYS A 203 12.95 -14.17 3.90
C LYS A 203 12.89 -13.13 2.80
N THR A 204 13.92 -13.12 1.95
CA THR A 204 14.01 -12.23 0.78
C THR A 204 13.63 -12.97 -0.49
N LEU A 205 12.83 -12.33 -1.33
CA LEU A 205 12.49 -12.75 -2.68
C LEU A 205 12.80 -11.57 -3.62
N VAL A 206 13.71 -11.77 -4.57
CA VAL A 206 14.21 -10.71 -5.46
C VAL A 206 13.61 -10.86 -6.85
N GLY A 207 13.18 -9.74 -7.44
CA GLY A 207 12.60 -9.69 -8.77
C GLY A 207 11.09 -9.96 -8.80
N MET A 208 10.56 -10.16 -10.00
CA MET A 208 9.13 -10.38 -10.25
C MET A 208 8.67 -11.76 -9.78
N VAL A 209 8.51 -11.89 -8.46
CA VAL A 209 8.10 -13.16 -7.83
C VAL A 209 6.60 -13.38 -8.00
N GLY A 210 6.24 -14.61 -8.36
CA GLY A 210 4.84 -14.99 -8.59
C GLY A 210 4.07 -15.30 -7.30
N ALA A 211 2.74 -15.24 -7.36
CA ALA A 211 1.85 -15.49 -6.22
C ALA A 211 2.11 -16.83 -5.51
N ASN A 212 2.34 -17.91 -6.27
CA ASN A 212 2.63 -19.23 -5.70
C ASN A 212 3.93 -19.26 -4.88
N GLU A 213 4.94 -18.49 -5.29
CA GLU A 213 6.20 -18.42 -4.58
C GLU A 213 6.06 -17.63 -3.28
N ILE A 214 5.36 -16.49 -3.33
CA ILE A 214 5.02 -15.70 -2.14
C ILE A 214 4.20 -16.54 -1.16
N LEU A 215 3.19 -17.27 -1.64
CA LEU A 215 2.36 -18.14 -0.81
C LEU A 215 3.18 -19.26 -0.15
N ARG A 216 4.05 -19.94 -0.90
CA ARG A 216 4.98 -20.95 -0.34
C ARG A 216 5.91 -20.34 0.71
N ALA A 217 6.33 -19.10 0.51
CA ALA A 217 7.15 -18.38 1.48
C ALA A 217 6.40 -18.04 2.77
N LEU A 218 5.11 -17.71 2.69
CA LEU A 218 4.24 -17.44 3.85
C LEU A 218 3.90 -18.70 4.67
N ILE A 219 3.67 -19.83 4.00
CA ILE A 219 3.36 -21.11 4.66
C ILE A 219 4.60 -21.71 5.37
N GLY A 220 5.81 -21.31 4.96
CA GLY A 220 7.05 -21.89 5.41
C GLY A 220 7.36 -23.23 4.72
N GLY A 221 8.65 -23.55 4.58
CA GLY A 221 9.15 -24.74 3.85
C GLY A 221 8.81 -26.10 4.48
N ASN A 222 8.00 -26.16 5.54
CA ASN A 222 7.55 -27.42 6.14
C ASN A 222 6.37 -28.00 5.35
N ILE A 223 6.55 -28.19 4.04
CA ILE A 223 5.73 -29.17 3.31
C ILE A 223 6.31 -30.53 3.71
N LYS A 224 5.76 -31.14 4.77
CA LYS A 224 5.87 -32.59 4.93
C LYS A 224 5.04 -33.20 3.79
N VAL A 225 5.66 -33.36 2.63
CA VAL A 225 5.17 -34.29 1.62
C VAL A 225 5.43 -35.67 2.21
N GLN A 226 4.42 -36.25 2.83
CA GLN A 226 4.41 -37.70 3.05
C GLN A 226 4.09 -38.31 1.69
N TYR A 227 5.08 -38.99 1.11
CA TYR A 227 4.84 -40.01 0.07
C TYR A 227 4.20 -41.24 0.71
#